data_AF-A0A2P5LFA7-F1
#
_entry.id   AF-A0A2P5LFA7-F1
#
_cell.length_a   1.000
_cell.length_b   1.000
_cell.length_c   1.000
_cell.angle_alpha   90.00
_cell.angle_beta   90.00
_cell.angle_gamma   90.00
#
_symmetry.space_group_name_H-M   'P 1'
#
loop_
_entity.id
_entity.type
_entity.pdbx_description
1 polymer ?
#
loop_
_entity_poly.entity_id
_entity_poly.type
_entity_poly.pdbx_seq_one_letter_code
_entity_poly.pdbx_strand_id
1 'polypeptide(L)'
;EEQSLKSADILAVKGLAQFERFPAVVALGNLIENWHVSDFHISKARPEQEAGYADHLSREGENLSLFIQYLYQFHQSAFNEIISKIKHRVPGITSVETKTTEEGRVLLKFQDGAFEDPFLARYVSDGTIKMLAYLTLLYDPIPHPLLCVEEPENQLYPKLLWELAEEFRAYSLRGGQVFVSTHSPDFLNATQLDEVFWLVKQNGYTQIKRASQDEQIAAYMKDGDQMGYLWKQGFFDGVDPE
;
A
#
# COMPACT_ATOMS: atom_id res chain seq x y z
N GLU A 1 -35.37 7.94 -19.74
CA GLU A 1 -35.85 9.16 -19.07
C GLU A 1 -34.69 10.12 -18.93
N GLU A 2 -34.87 11.38 -19.30
CA GLU A 2 -33.91 12.43 -18.96
C GLU A 2 -34.16 12.89 -17.52
N GLN A 3 -33.07 13.12 -16.77
CA GLN A 3 -33.15 13.61 -15.39
C GLN A 3 -32.27 14.84 -15.23
N SER A 4 -32.85 15.91 -14.71
CA SER A 4 -32.13 17.14 -14.41
C SER A 4 -31.60 17.08 -12.97
N LEU A 5 -30.32 17.35 -12.80
CA LEU A 5 -29.72 17.54 -11.48
C LEU A 5 -30.23 18.84 -10.84
N LYS A 6 -30.20 18.89 -9.50
CA LYS A 6 -30.66 20.04 -8.71
C LYS A 6 -29.76 21.27 -8.88
N SER A 7 -28.49 21.07 -9.20
CA SER A 7 -27.52 22.12 -9.47
C SER A 7 -26.33 21.58 -10.27
N ALA A 8 -25.61 22.46 -10.98
CA ALA A 8 -24.55 22.09 -11.92
C ALA A 8 -23.25 21.60 -11.24
N ASP A 9 -23.09 21.88 -9.95
CA ASP A 9 -21.99 21.46 -9.09
C ASP A 9 -22.18 20.05 -8.49
N ILE A 10 -23.37 19.45 -8.64
CA ILE A 10 -23.60 18.07 -8.23
C ILE A 10 -22.95 17.13 -9.24
N LEU A 11 -21.98 16.35 -8.77
CA LEU A 11 -21.42 15.25 -9.55
C LEU A 11 -22.52 14.24 -9.89
N ALA A 12 -22.74 13.99 -11.18
CA ALA A 12 -23.80 13.09 -11.66
C ALA A 12 -23.71 11.70 -11.01
N VAL A 13 -22.49 11.18 -10.82
CA VAL A 13 -22.25 9.90 -10.14
C VAL A 13 -22.77 9.92 -8.70
N LYS A 14 -22.46 10.98 -7.93
CA LYS A 14 -22.93 11.14 -6.54
C LYS A 14 -24.45 11.25 -6.43
N GLY A 15 -25.10 11.89 -7.40
CA GLY A 15 -26.56 12.01 -7.43
C GLY A 15 -27.26 10.72 -7.85
N LEU A 16 -26.79 10.09 -8.93
CA LEU A 16 -27.41 8.90 -9.51
C LEU A 16 -27.13 7.62 -8.71
N ALA A 17 -25.98 7.52 -8.03
CA ALA A 17 -25.62 6.38 -7.17
C ALA A 17 -26.52 6.26 -5.92
N GLN A 18 -27.35 7.25 -5.61
CA GLN A 18 -28.33 7.18 -4.52
C GLN A 18 -29.59 6.39 -4.89
N PHE A 19 -29.80 6.08 -6.17
CA PHE A 19 -30.99 5.37 -6.64
C PHE A 19 -30.64 3.94 -7.07
N GLU A 20 -31.21 2.95 -6.40
CA GLU A 20 -30.99 1.51 -6.70
C GLU A 20 -31.29 1.13 -8.17
N ARG A 21 -32.15 1.88 -8.85
CA ARG A 21 -32.50 1.66 -10.27
C ARG A 21 -31.33 1.83 -11.24
N PHE A 22 -30.19 2.40 -10.81
CA PHE A 22 -29.00 2.59 -11.63
C PHE A 22 -27.84 1.72 -11.14
N PRO A 23 -27.91 0.39 -11.24
CA PRO A 23 -26.95 -0.52 -10.61
C PRO A 23 -25.50 -0.27 -11.02
N ALA A 24 -25.24 0.09 -12.28
CA ALA A 24 -23.88 0.41 -12.75
C ALA A 24 -23.34 1.71 -12.11
N VAL A 25 -24.19 2.72 -11.91
CA VAL A 25 -23.76 4.00 -11.31
C VAL A 25 -23.60 3.86 -9.81
N VAL A 26 -24.47 3.08 -9.15
CA VAL A 26 -24.32 2.68 -7.74
C VAL A 26 -22.99 1.94 -7.55
N ALA A 27 -22.70 0.95 -8.39
CA ALA A 27 -21.44 0.21 -8.33
C ALA A 27 -20.21 1.12 -8.52
N LEU A 28 -20.25 2.04 -9.49
CA LEU A 28 -19.17 3.01 -9.72
C LEU A 28 -19.02 4.01 -8.55
N GLY A 29 -20.13 4.50 -8.00
CA GLY A 29 -20.12 5.39 -6.84
C GLY A 29 -19.49 4.70 -5.63
N ASN A 30 -19.95 3.49 -5.30
CA ASN A 30 -19.39 2.67 -4.24
C ASN A 30 -17.90 2.37 -4.47
N LEU A 31 -17.49 2.10 -5.72
CA LEU A 31 -16.09 1.90 -6.06
C LEU A 31 -15.26 3.13 -5.68
N ILE A 32 -15.64 4.32 -6.15
CA ILE A 32 -14.91 5.58 -5.92
C ILE A 32 -14.88 5.96 -4.44
N GLU A 33 -15.99 5.79 -3.73
CA GLU A 33 -16.09 6.11 -2.30
C GLU A 33 -15.17 5.24 -1.45
N ASN A 34 -14.88 4.01 -1.90
CA ASN A 34 -14.03 3.06 -1.20
C ASN A 34 -12.56 3.06 -1.69
N TRP A 35 -12.14 4.05 -2.48
CA TRP A 35 -10.73 4.22 -2.83
C TRP A 35 -9.91 4.62 -1.60
N HIS A 36 -8.78 3.94 -1.41
CA HIS A 36 -7.83 4.26 -0.36
C HIS A 36 -6.53 4.77 -0.96
N VAL A 37 -6.07 5.93 -0.51
CA VAL A 37 -4.76 6.49 -0.85
C VAL A 37 -3.91 6.47 0.41
N SER A 38 -2.85 5.68 0.39
CA SER A 38 -1.91 5.47 1.49
C SER A 38 -0.62 6.24 1.24
N ASP A 39 -0.23 7.05 2.23
CA ASP A 39 1.00 7.83 2.27
C ASP A 39 1.57 7.76 3.69
N PHE A 40 2.25 6.66 3.98
CA PHE A 40 2.68 6.35 5.34
C PHE A 40 3.86 7.18 5.80
N HIS A 41 3.64 7.84 6.93
CA HIS A 41 4.65 8.62 7.63
C HIS A 41 5.00 7.93 8.93
N ILE A 42 6.24 7.43 9.05
CA ILE A 42 6.63 6.62 10.21
C ILE A 42 6.54 7.40 11.52
N SER A 43 6.81 8.70 11.51
CA SER A 43 6.63 9.59 12.65
C SER A 43 5.19 9.62 13.17
N LYS A 44 4.21 9.33 12.31
CA LYS A 44 2.78 9.26 12.63
C LYS A 44 2.34 7.87 13.09
N ALA A 45 2.98 6.81 12.62
CA ALA A 45 2.63 5.42 12.98
C ALA A 45 3.24 4.92 14.31
N ARG A 46 4.32 5.55 14.79
CA ARG A 46 5.01 5.20 16.05
C ARG A 46 4.27 5.61 17.35
N PRO A 47 3.62 6.78 17.43
CA PRO A 47 2.97 7.24 18.64
C PRO A 47 1.91 6.28 19.16
N GLU A 48 1.73 6.31 20.47
CA GLU A 48 0.73 5.54 21.18
C GLU A 48 -0.62 6.25 21.02
N GLN A 49 -1.66 5.50 20.71
CA GLN A 49 -3.00 6.06 20.52
C GLN A 49 -3.87 5.75 21.74
N GLU A 50 -4.80 6.65 22.05
CA GLU A 50 -5.87 6.36 23.00
C GLU A 50 -6.68 5.17 22.49
N ALA A 51 -7.07 4.28 23.41
CA ALA A 51 -7.88 3.12 23.08
C ALA A 51 -9.16 3.57 22.38
N GLY A 52 -9.40 3.00 21.22
CA GLY A 52 -10.49 3.37 20.34
C GLY A 52 -10.72 2.28 19.31
N TYR A 53 -11.74 2.50 18.49
CA TYR A 53 -12.09 1.59 17.42
C TYR A 53 -11.42 2.01 16.12
N ALA A 54 -10.70 1.08 15.49
CA ALA A 54 -10.06 1.25 14.20
C ALA A 54 -10.21 -0.08 13.45
N ASP A 55 -11.18 -0.18 12.54
CA ASP A 55 -11.42 -1.34 11.70
C ASP A 55 -10.69 -1.30 10.35
N HIS A 56 -10.02 -0.18 10.07
CA HIS A 56 -9.13 0.01 8.93
C HIS A 56 -7.90 0.80 9.36
N LEU A 57 -6.79 0.60 8.65
CA LEU A 57 -5.61 1.45 8.80
C LEU A 57 -5.88 2.84 8.21
N SER A 58 -5.47 3.90 8.90
CA SER A 58 -5.58 5.27 8.39
C SER A 58 -4.58 5.51 7.26
N ARG A 59 -4.87 6.50 6.41
CA ARG A 59 -4.05 6.83 5.23
C ARG A 59 -2.57 7.04 5.54
N GLU A 60 -2.28 7.63 6.70
CA GLU A 60 -0.92 7.96 7.14
C GLU A 60 -0.36 6.97 8.18
N GLY A 61 -1.15 5.97 8.59
CA GLY A 61 -0.75 4.90 9.51
C GLY A 61 -0.84 5.24 11.00
N GLU A 62 -1.46 6.37 11.38
CA GLU A 62 -1.55 6.88 12.75
C GLU A 62 -2.16 5.89 13.77
N ASN A 63 -3.11 5.08 13.31
CA ASN A 63 -3.85 4.13 14.14
C ASN A 63 -3.30 2.69 14.06
N LEU A 64 -2.06 2.49 13.62
CA LEU A 64 -1.47 1.16 13.42
C LEU A 64 -1.60 0.25 14.64
N SER A 65 -1.32 0.76 15.84
CA SER A 65 -1.43 -0.03 17.07
C SER A 65 -2.87 -0.47 17.38
N LEU A 66 -3.84 0.41 17.12
CA LEU A 66 -5.27 0.14 17.30
C LEU A 66 -5.77 -0.90 16.29
N PHE A 67 -5.37 -0.76 15.03
CA PHE A 67 -5.84 -1.67 14.00
C PHE A 67 -5.21 -3.06 14.16
N ILE A 68 -3.93 -3.17 14.53
CA ILE A 68 -3.34 -4.47 14.89
C ILE A 68 -4.07 -5.10 16.08
N GLN A 69 -4.45 -4.30 17.10
CA GLN A 69 -5.24 -4.80 18.23
C GLN A 69 -6.62 -5.29 17.78
N TYR A 70 -7.29 -4.56 16.88
CA TYR A 70 -8.55 -4.97 16.28
C TYR A 70 -8.42 -6.29 15.52
N LEU A 71 -7.39 -6.43 14.68
CA LEU A 71 -7.11 -7.68 13.95
C LEU A 71 -6.85 -8.85 14.91
N TYR A 72 -6.09 -8.62 15.98
CA TYR A 72 -5.86 -9.63 17.01
C TYR A 72 -7.18 -10.08 17.68
N GLN A 73 -8.07 -9.15 17.99
CA GLN A 73 -9.32 -9.45 18.71
C GLN A 73 -10.41 -10.08 17.82
N PHE A 74 -10.53 -9.63 16.58
CA PHE A 74 -11.68 -9.95 15.72
C PHE A 74 -11.32 -10.73 14.46
N HIS A 75 -10.05 -10.70 14.02
CA HIS A 75 -9.60 -11.27 12.74
C HIS A 75 -8.28 -12.04 12.89
N GLN A 76 -8.24 -13.01 13.81
CA GLN A 76 -7.03 -13.75 14.18
C GLN A 76 -6.29 -14.37 12.98
N SER A 77 -7.00 -14.80 11.94
CA SER A 77 -6.37 -15.34 10.73
C SER A 77 -5.53 -14.31 9.98
N ALA A 78 -6.06 -13.09 9.80
CA ALA A 78 -5.33 -12.00 9.15
C ALA A 78 -4.15 -11.55 10.01
N PHE A 79 -4.37 -11.42 11.33
CA PHE A 79 -3.31 -11.11 12.28
C PHE A 79 -2.16 -12.13 12.20
N ASN A 80 -2.47 -13.43 12.27
CA ASN A 80 -1.46 -14.49 12.22
C ASN A 80 -0.67 -14.48 10.89
N GLU A 81 -1.34 -14.19 9.77
CA GLU A 81 -0.69 -14.06 8.47
C GLU A 81 0.28 -12.87 8.45
N ILE A 82 -0.14 -11.69 8.91
CA ILE A 82 0.73 -10.51 9.03
C ILE A 82 1.95 -10.81 9.89
N ILE A 83 1.74 -11.43 11.06
CA ILE A 83 2.81 -11.79 11.99
C ILE A 83 3.75 -12.84 11.37
N SER A 84 3.23 -13.83 10.64
CA SER A 84 4.05 -14.79 9.92
C SER A 84 4.92 -14.07 8.87
N LYS A 85 4.31 -13.23 8.05
CA LYS A 85 4.98 -12.49 6.98
C LYS A 85 6.08 -11.56 7.48
N ILE A 86 5.85 -10.81 8.55
CA ILE A 86 6.88 -9.90 9.09
C ILE A 86 8.09 -10.65 9.64
N LYS A 87 7.90 -11.82 10.28
CA LYS A 87 9.02 -12.66 10.75
C LYS A 87 9.91 -13.16 9.61
N HIS A 88 9.31 -13.50 8.47
CA HIS A 88 10.06 -13.96 7.31
C HIS A 88 10.82 -12.83 6.62
N ARG A 89 10.28 -11.60 6.66
CA ARG A 89 10.84 -10.45 5.94
C ARG A 89 11.86 -9.65 6.73
N VAL A 90 11.64 -9.49 8.04
CA VAL A 90 12.49 -8.68 8.91
C VAL A 90 13.28 -9.62 9.82
N PRO A 91 14.59 -9.83 9.56
CA PRO A 91 15.43 -10.66 10.42
C PRO A 91 15.41 -10.18 11.87
N GLY A 92 15.37 -11.12 12.82
CA GLY A 92 15.36 -10.83 14.25
C GLY A 92 13.96 -10.79 14.86
N ILE A 93 12.96 -10.24 14.15
CA ILE A 93 11.59 -10.15 14.68
C ILE A 93 10.95 -11.53 14.79
N THR A 94 10.49 -11.87 16.00
CA THR A 94 9.86 -13.17 16.33
C THR A 94 8.40 -13.03 16.75
N SER A 95 7.96 -11.87 17.23
CA SER A 95 6.55 -11.55 17.44
C SER A 95 6.30 -10.04 17.45
N VAL A 96 5.06 -9.65 17.17
CA VAL A 96 4.56 -8.30 17.41
C VAL A 96 3.25 -8.44 18.17
N GLU A 97 3.12 -7.72 19.27
CA GLU A 97 1.98 -7.79 20.18
C GLU A 97 1.49 -6.40 20.55
N THR A 98 0.21 -6.29 20.91
CA THR A 98 -0.35 -5.04 21.44
C THR A 98 -0.54 -5.13 22.94
N LYS A 99 -0.22 -4.07 23.67
CA LYS A 99 -0.51 -3.95 25.11
C LYS A 99 -1.26 -2.65 25.39
N THR A 100 -2.41 -2.75 26.05
CA THR A 100 -3.12 -1.58 26.59
C THR A 100 -2.51 -1.18 27.94
N THR A 101 -2.18 0.10 28.11
CA THR A 101 -1.69 0.66 29.38
C THR A 101 -2.84 0.90 30.36
N GLU A 102 -2.53 1.15 31.63
CA GLU A 102 -3.52 1.55 32.64
C GLU A 102 -4.21 2.87 32.29
N GLU A 103 -3.51 3.75 31.57
CA GLU A 103 -4.02 5.02 31.04
C GLU A 103 -4.89 4.82 29.78
N GLY A 104 -5.14 3.58 29.35
CA GLY A 104 -5.96 3.28 28.19
C GLY A 104 -5.27 3.56 26.86
N ARG A 105 -3.94 3.54 26.78
CA ARG A 105 -3.19 3.73 25.51
C ARG A 105 -2.77 2.37 24.94
N VAL A 106 -2.84 2.20 23.61
CA VAL A 106 -2.45 0.94 22.95
C VAL A 106 -1.04 1.03 22.38
N LEU A 107 -0.17 0.18 22.90
CA LEU A 107 1.25 0.08 22.56
C LEU A 107 1.51 -1.09 21.63
N LEU A 108 2.46 -0.96 20.71
CA LEU A 108 3.08 -2.09 20.00
C LEU A 108 4.38 -2.51 20.68
N LYS A 109 4.50 -3.81 20.92
CA LYS A 109 5.67 -4.49 21.44
C LYS A 109 6.22 -5.45 20.40
N PHE A 110 7.54 -5.45 20.25
CA PHE A 110 8.26 -6.29 19.31
C PHE A 110 9.19 -7.19 20.10
N GLN A 111 9.12 -8.49 19.84
CA GLN A 111 10.10 -9.45 20.34
C GLN A 111 11.13 -9.70 19.26
N ASP A 112 12.40 -9.54 19.62
CA ASP A 112 13.52 -9.99 18.80
C ASP A 112 14.17 -11.21 19.47
N GLY A 113 14.50 -12.23 18.69
CA GLY A 113 15.08 -13.47 19.20
C GLY A 113 16.45 -13.30 19.86
N ALA A 114 17.12 -12.16 19.65
CA ALA A 114 18.39 -11.82 20.29
C ALA A 114 18.23 -11.20 21.69
N PHE A 115 17.02 -10.81 22.10
CA PHE A 115 16.76 -10.14 23.37
C PHE A 115 15.79 -10.94 24.23
N GLU A 116 15.95 -10.90 25.55
CA GLU A 116 15.01 -11.55 26.49
C GLU A 116 13.68 -10.80 26.55
N ASP A 117 13.73 -9.47 26.67
CA ASP A 117 12.54 -8.63 26.82
C ASP A 117 12.08 -8.01 25.48
N PRO A 118 10.76 -7.90 25.25
CA PRO A 118 10.23 -7.19 24.11
C PRO A 118 10.37 -5.66 24.28
N PHE A 119 10.60 -4.97 23.16
CA PHE A 119 10.79 -3.51 23.12
C PHE A 119 9.64 -2.79 22.42
N LEU A 120 9.45 -1.52 22.78
CA LEU A 120 8.39 -0.68 22.23
C LEU A 120 8.72 -0.25 20.79
N ALA A 121 7.67 0.03 20.00
CA ALA A 121 7.78 0.55 18.63
C ALA A 121 8.75 1.73 18.47
N ARG A 122 8.89 2.59 19.48
CA ARG A 122 9.85 3.72 19.48
C ARG A 122 11.32 3.30 19.33
N TYR A 123 11.67 2.06 19.65
CA TYR A 123 13.03 1.50 19.53
C TYR A 123 13.22 0.60 18.32
N VAL A 124 12.17 0.37 17.54
CA VAL A 124 12.20 -0.43 16.31
C VAL A 124 12.72 0.43 15.15
N SER A 125 13.40 -0.17 14.17
CA SER A 125 13.83 0.54 12.95
C SER A 125 12.63 1.01 12.12
N ASP A 126 12.82 2.12 11.39
CA ASP A 126 11.80 2.70 10.52
C ASP A 126 11.25 1.67 9.51
N GLY A 127 12.15 0.96 8.82
CA GLY A 127 11.77 -0.04 7.82
C GLY A 127 10.89 -1.17 8.37
N THR A 128 11.09 -1.58 9.63
CA THR A 128 10.25 -2.62 10.26
C THR A 128 8.84 -2.11 10.55
N ILE A 129 8.70 -0.89 11.06
CA ILE A 129 7.38 -0.28 11.30
C ILE A 129 6.64 -0.08 9.98
N LYS A 130 7.35 0.39 8.95
CA LYS A 130 6.75 0.62 7.63
C LYS A 130 6.34 -0.69 6.94
N MET A 131 7.18 -1.73 7.03
CA MET A 131 6.81 -3.06 6.53
C MET A 131 5.58 -3.61 7.27
N LEU A 132 5.52 -3.46 8.60
CA LEU A 132 4.33 -3.85 9.38
C LEU A 132 3.08 -3.09 8.93
N ALA A 133 3.19 -1.78 8.70
CA ALA A 133 2.08 -0.96 8.22
C ALA A 133 1.57 -1.43 6.85
N TYR A 134 2.45 -1.69 5.89
CA TYR A 134 2.03 -2.22 4.59
C TYR A 134 1.41 -3.61 4.69
N LEU A 135 1.97 -4.52 5.49
CA LEU A 135 1.34 -5.83 5.68
C LEU A 135 -0.03 -5.69 6.34
N THR A 136 -0.16 -4.79 7.31
CA THR A 136 -1.44 -4.53 7.96
C THR A 136 -2.47 -3.99 6.95
N LEU A 137 -2.08 -3.07 6.08
CA LEU A 137 -2.92 -2.51 5.01
C LEU A 137 -3.32 -3.57 3.96
N LEU A 138 -2.38 -4.41 3.54
CA LEU A 138 -2.59 -5.38 2.46
C LEU A 138 -3.37 -6.61 2.92
N TYR A 139 -3.39 -6.90 4.22
CA TYR A 139 -4.15 -8.02 4.79
C TYR A 139 -5.35 -7.53 5.61
N ASP A 140 -5.85 -6.34 5.28
CA ASP A 140 -7.15 -5.90 5.76
C ASP A 140 -8.23 -6.94 5.41
N PRO A 141 -9.00 -7.44 6.39
CA PRO A 141 -10.10 -8.39 6.17
C PRO A 141 -11.16 -7.87 5.20
N ILE A 142 -11.29 -6.55 5.06
CA ILE A 142 -12.20 -5.88 4.13
C ILE A 142 -11.32 -5.04 3.18
N PRO A 143 -10.72 -5.67 2.15
CA PRO A 143 -9.76 -5.00 1.28
C PRO A 143 -10.44 -3.90 0.46
N HIS A 144 -9.71 -2.79 0.27
CA HIS A 144 -10.11 -1.72 -0.63
C HIS A 144 -10.18 -2.20 -2.10
N PRO A 145 -11.23 -1.85 -2.85
CA PRO A 145 -11.33 -2.23 -4.26
C PRO A 145 -10.25 -1.57 -5.12
N LEU A 146 -9.82 -0.35 -4.76
CA LEU A 146 -8.63 0.31 -5.29
C LEU A 146 -7.79 0.87 -4.15
N LEU A 147 -6.53 0.46 -4.12
CA LEU A 147 -5.51 0.93 -3.20
C LEU A 147 -4.44 1.70 -3.99
N CYS A 148 -4.24 2.96 -3.67
CA CYS A 148 -3.10 3.74 -4.17
C CYS A 148 -2.06 3.86 -3.07
N VAL A 149 -0.80 3.59 -3.37
CA VAL A 149 0.31 3.72 -2.43
C VAL A 149 1.37 4.62 -3.02
N GLU A 150 1.70 5.68 -2.30
CA GLU A 150 2.72 6.63 -2.70
C GLU A 150 4.10 6.23 -2.16
N GLU A 151 5.10 6.20 -3.05
CA GLU A 151 6.52 5.98 -2.77
C GLU A 151 6.80 4.96 -1.64
N PRO A 152 6.38 3.69 -1.80
CA PRO A 152 6.50 2.70 -0.75
C PRO A 152 7.94 2.40 -0.35
N GLU A 153 8.90 2.65 -1.25
CA GLU A 153 10.33 2.48 -1.04
C GLU A 153 10.92 3.33 0.10
N ASN A 154 10.31 4.47 0.42
CA ASN A 154 10.90 5.42 1.34
C ASN A 154 11.13 4.76 2.70
N GLN A 155 12.35 4.86 3.25
CA GLN A 155 12.72 4.29 4.56
C GLN A 155 12.65 2.75 4.66
N LEU A 156 12.44 2.03 3.55
CA LEU A 156 12.60 0.58 3.49
C LEU A 156 14.01 0.21 3.03
N TYR A 157 14.52 -0.91 3.56
CA TYR A 157 15.76 -1.49 3.07
C TYR A 157 15.54 -2.05 1.65
N PRO A 158 16.50 -1.92 0.71
CA PRO A 158 16.34 -2.38 -0.67
C PRO A 158 15.89 -3.84 -0.81
N LYS A 159 16.33 -4.72 0.11
CA LYS A 159 15.90 -6.12 0.13
C LYS A 159 14.38 -6.27 0.30
N LEU A 160 13.78 -5.44 1.16
CA LEU A 160 12.34 -5.42 1.46
C LEU A 160 11.47 -4.97 0.29
N LEU A 161 12.04 -4.26 -0.69
CA LEU A 161 11.30 -3.76 -1.84
C LEU A 161 10.76 -4.90 -2.70
N TRP A 162 11.56 -5.96 -2.85
CA TRP A 162 11.17 -7.16 -3.60
C TRP A 162 10.02 -7.87 -2.93
N GLU A 163 10.15 -8.11 -1.63
CA GLU A 163 9.11 -8.81 -0.90
C GLU A 163 7.85 -7.93 -0.75
N LEU A 164 7.96 -6.60 -0.80
CA LEU A 164 6.80 -5.70 -0.82
C LEU A 164 6.06 -5.70 -2.17
N ALA A 165 6.78 -5.66 -3.29
CA ALA A 165 6.18 -5.77 -4.62
C ALA A 165 5.38 -7.08 -4.78
N GLU A 166 5.91 -8.19 -4.23
CA GLU A 166 5.18 -9.46 -4.17
C GLU A 166 3.87 -9.37 -3.38
N GLU A 167 3.82 -8.60 -2.30
CA GLU A 167 2.62 -8.45 -1.49
C GLU A 167 1.57 -7.57 -2.17
N PHE A 168 1.98 -6.53 -2.90
CA PHE A 168 1.06 -5.78 -3.76
C PHE A 168 0.46 -6.67 -4.85
N ARG A 169 1.28 -7.49 -5.50
CA ARG A 169 0.81 -8.47 -6.48
C ARG A 169 -0.17 -9.47 -5.84
N ALA A 170 0.17 -10.01 -4.67
CA ALA A 170 -0.68 -10.93 -3.94
C ALA A 170 -2.01 -10.29 -3.53
N TYR A 171 -2.01 -9.01 -3.15
CA TYR A 171 -3.22 -8.23 -2.91
C TYR A 171 -4.11 -8.17 -4.15
N SER A 172 -3.51 -7.83 -5.29
CA SER A 172 -4.27 -7.74 -6.55
C SER A 172 -4.87 -9.08 -6.96
N LEU A 173 -4.15 -10.18 -6.76
CA LEU A 173 -4.66 -11.53 -7.03
C LEU A 173 -5.83 -11.94 -6.13
N ARG A 174 -6.02 -11.31 -4.96
CA ARG A 174 -7.19 -11.51 -4.09
C ARG A 174 -8.43 -10.72 -4.54
N GLY A 175 -8.32 -9.91 -5.60
CA GLY A 175 -9.43 -9.19 -6.22
C GLY A 175 -9.40 -7.67 -6.04
N GLY A 176 -8.43 -7.12 -5.31
CA GLY A 176 -8.22 -5.67 -5.24
C GLY A 176 -7.42 -5.13 -6.45
N GLN A 177 -7.41 -3.82 -6.64
CA GLN A 177 -6.47 -3.15 -7.55
C GLN A 177 -5.46 -2.35 -6.75
N VAL A 178 -4.18 -2.40 -7.10
CA VAL A 178 -3.15 -1.57 -6.47
C VAL A 178 -2.49 -0.69 -7.52
N PHE A 179 -2.42 0.61 -7.24
CA PHE A 179 -1.53 1.55 -7.92
C PHE A 179 -0.41 1.95 -6.98
N VAL A 180 0.81 1.90 -7.49
CA VAL A 180 2.00 2.31 -6.77
C VAL A 180 2.66 3.42 -7.57
N SER A 181 2.89 4.57 -6.94
CA SER A 181 3.82 5.56 -7.47
C SER A 181 5.21 5.27 -6.92
N THR A 182 6.24 5.44 -7.74
CA THR A 182 7.61 5.19 -7.32
C THR A 182 8.57 6.01 -8.18
N HIS A 183 9.63 6.50 -7.54
CA HIS A 183 10.81 7.05 -8.21
C HIS A 183 12.05 6.20 -7.98
N SER A 184 11.87 4.96 -7.48
CA SER A 184 12.95 4.06 -7.13
C SER A 184 13.19 3.01 -8.20
N PRO A 185 14.34 3.07 -8.90
CA PRO A 185 14.77 1.98 -9.76
C PRO A 185 14.91 0.66 -8.99
N ASP A 186 15.27 0.72 -7.70
CA ASP A 186 15.45 -0.49 -6.90
C ASP A 186 14.09 -1.17 -6.61
N PHE A 187 13.01 -0.40 -6.48
CA PHE A 187 11.64 -0.95 -6.42
C PHE A 187 11.18 -1.45 -7.78
N LEU A 188 11.44 -0.70 -8.88
CA LEU A 188 11.12 -1.16 -10.23
C LEU A 188 11.78 -2.50 -10.56
N ASN A 189 12.98 -2.79 -10.08
CA ASN A 189 13.63 -4.08 -10.29
C ASN A 189 12.78 -5.27 -9.80
N ALA A 190 11.90 -5.07 -8.81
CA ALA A 190 11.00 -6.10 -8.29
C ALA A 190 9.69 -6.30 -9.07
N THR A 191 9.45 -5.45 -10.07
CA THR A 191 8.22 -5.47 -10.88
C THR A 191 8.35 -6.34 -12.12
N GLN A 192 7.21 -6.79 -12.64
CA GLN A 192 7.11 -7.53 -13.90
C GLN A 192 6.79 -6.59 -15.07
N LEU A 193 7.02 -7.07 -16.29
CA LEU A 193 6.85 -6.29 -17.52
C LEU A 193 5.43 -5.67 -17.67
N ASP A 194 4.39 -6.39 -17.26
CA ASP A 194 3.00 -5.93 -17.36
C ASP A 194 2.56 -5.03 -16.20
N GLU A 195 3.42 -4.81 -15.20
CA GLU A 195 3.12 -4.06 -13.98
C GLU A 195 3.56 -2.59 -14.06
N VAL A 196 4.26 -2.20 -15.13
CA VAL A 196 4.93 -0.90 -15.21
C VAL A 196 4.35 -0.01 -16.30
N PHE A 197 4.04 1.21 -15.87
CA PHE A 197 3.74 2.33 -16.73
C PHE A 197 4.69 3.47 -16.40
N TRP A 198 5.14 4.23 -17.39
CA TRP A 198 5.84 5.49 -17.15
C TRP A 198 5.12 6.64 -17.84
N LEU A 199 5.25 7.81 -17.23
CA LEU A 199 4.53 9.01 -17.58
C LEU A 199 5.50 9.98 -18.24
N VAL A 200 5.16 10.45 -19.44
CA VAL A 200 5.96 11.39 -20.23
C VAL A 200 5.17 12.68 -20.41
N LYS A 201 5.79 13.83 -20.11
CA LYS A 201 5.18 15.14 -20.36
C LYS A 201 5.53 15.61 -21.77
N GLN A 202 4.53 15.77 -22.63
CA GLN A 202 4.70 16.27 -23.99
C GLN A 202 3.69 17.38 -24.29
N ASN A 203 4.17 18.55 -24.70
CA ASN A 203 3.33 19.71 -25.09
C ASN A 203 2.28 20.12 -24.03
N GLY A 204 2.62 19.98 -22.74
CA GLY A 204 1.70 20.29 -21.62
C GLY A 204 0.71 19.17 -21.27
N TYR A 205 0.77 18.02 -21.94
CA TYR A 205 -0.07 16.85 -21.67
C TYR A 205 0.76 15.67 -21.17
N THR A 206 0.15 14.79 -20.39
CA THR A 206 0.76 13.53 -19.95
C THR A 206 0.42 12.42 -20.94
N GLN A 207 1.45 11.72 -21.42
CA GLN A 207 1.32 10.45 -22.12
C GLN A 207 1.72 9.32 -21.18
N ILE A 208 0.94 8.24 -21.22
CA ILE A 208 1.19 7.04 -20.42
C ILE A 208 1.69 5.97 -21.38
N LYS A 209 2.89 5.45 -21.13
CA LYS A 209 3.48 4.34 -21.88
C LYS A 209 3.50 3.10 -20.98
N ARG A 210 3.19 1.93 -21.56
CA ARG A 210 3.22 0.63 -20.85
C ARG A 210 4.50 -0.11 -21.22
N ALA A 211 5.22 -0.63 -20.23
CA ALA A 211 6.49 -1.35 -20.46
C ALA A 211 6.33 -2.55 -21.39
N SER A 212 5.25 -3.32 -21.25
CA SER A 212 4.98 -4.45 -22.16
C SER A 212 4.67 -4.08 -23.61
N GLN A 213 4.47 -2.80 -23.93
CA GLN A 213 4.26 -2.33 -25.31
C GLN A 213 5.53 -1.82 -25.99
N ASP A 214 6.64 -1.72 -25.26
CA ASP A 214 7.94 -1.36 -25.80
C ASP A 214 8.73 -2.61 -26.17
N GLU A 215 9.02 -2.79 -27.46
CA GLU A 215 9.68 -4.00 -27.97
C GLU A 215 11.08 -4.22 -27.39
N GLN A 216 11.82 -3.13 -27.11
CA GLN A 216 13.19 -3.21 -26.61
C GLN A 216 13.19 -3.55 -25.12
N ILE A 217 12.37 -2.88 -24.31
CA ILE A 217 12.21 -3.19 -22.88
C ILE A 217 11.72 -4.63 -22.71
N ALA A 218 10.73 -5.06 -23.50
CA ALA A 218 10.19 -6.42 -23.44
C ALA A 218 11.25 -7.48 -23.79
N ALA A 219 12.11 -7.21 -24.78
CA ALA A 219 13.20 -8.11 -25.15
C ALA A 219 14.25 -8.24 -24.04
N TYR A 220 14.69 -7.14 -23.44
CA TYR A 220 15.69 -7.18 -22.37
C TYR A 220 15.17 -7.81 -21.08
N MET A 221 13.94 -7.48 -20.66
CA MET A 221 13.29 -8.13 -19.52
C MET A 221 13.17 -9.65 -19.73
N LYS A 222 12.92 -10.09 -20.97
CA LYS A 222 12.90 -11.52 -21.33
C LYS A 222 14.27 -12.19 -21.24
N ASP A 223 15.34 -11.45 -21.56
CA ASP A 223 16.73 -11.93 -21.50
C ASP A 223 17.34 -11.86 -20.08
N GLY A 224 16.58 -11.34 -19.11
CA GLY A 224 16.92 -11.38 -17.68
C GLY A 224 17.38 -10.05 -17.09
N ASP A 225 17.28 -8.95 -17.84
CA ASP A 225 17.47 -7.61 -17.27
C ASP A 225 16.36 -7.23 -16.30
N GLN A 226 16.62 -6.19 -15.51
CA GLN A 226 15.68 -5.67 -14.51
C GLN A 226 15.23 -4.25 -14.87
N MET A 227 13.95 -3.97 -14.61
CA MET A 227 13.28 -2.75 -15.05
C MET A 227 13.98 -1.46 -14.59
N GLY A 228 14.43 -1.42 -13.35
CA GLY A 228 15.15 -0.26 -12.81
C GLY A 228 16.53 -0.07 -13.41
N TYR A 229 17.22 -1.13 -13.82
CA TYR A 229 18.46 -1.00 -14.60
C TYR A 229 18.20 -0.43 -15.98
N LEU A 230 17.14 -0.90 -16.65
CA LEU A 230 16.74 -0.37 -17.95
C LEU A 230 16.41 1.13 -17.87
N TRP A 231 15.70 1.55 -16.82
CA TRP A 231 15.47 2.98 -16.57
C TRP A 231 16.79 3.74 -16.37
N LYS A 232 17.68 3.26 -15.48
CA LYS A 232 18.99 3.90 -15.22
C LYS A 232 19.88 3.98 -16.48
N GLN A 233 19.68 3.10 -17.46
CA GLN A 233 20.40 3.08 -18.73
C GLN A 233 19.77 3.95 -19.81
N GLY A 234 18.63 4.60 -19.52
CA GLY A 234 17.97 5.53 -20.43
C GLY A 234 16.99 4.89 -21.41
N PHE A 235 16.53 3.65 -21.18
CA PHE A 235 15.54 3.00 -22.06
C PHE A 235 14.12 3.55 -21.87
N PHE A 236 13.89 4.39 -20.87
CA PHE A 236 12.58 4.97 -20.57
C PHE A 236 12.47 6.34 -21.24
N ASP A 237 12.25 6.36 -22.54
CA ASP A 237 12.25 7.58 -23.35
C ASP A 237 11.28 8.65 -22.81
N GLY A 238 11.83 9.81 -22.47
CA GLY A 238 11.11 11.02 -22.02
C GLY A 238 10.64 10.98 -20.56
N VAL A 239 11.14 10.05 -19.75
CA VAL A 239 10.77 9.95 -18.32
C VAL A 239 11.52 10.96 -17.44
N ASP A 240 12.76 11.27 -17.79
CA ASP A 240 13.61 12.15 -17.00
C ASP A 240 13.27 13.63 -17.28
N PRO A 241 13.30 14.50 -16.26
CA PRO A 241 13.03 15.92 -16.45
C PRO A 241 14.14 16.58 -17.30
N GLU A 242 13.72 17.33 -18.33
CA GLU A 242 14.58 18.23 -19.12
C GLU A 242 14.90 19.54 -18.38
#